data_AF-A0AAU9SR09-F1
#
_entry.id   AF-A0AAU9SR09-F1
#
_cell.length_a   1.000
_cell.length_b   1.000
_cell.length_c   1.000
_cell.angle_alpha   90.00
_cell.angle_beta   90.00
_cell.angle_gamma   90.00
#
_symmetry.space_group_name_H-M   'P 1'
#
loop_
_entity.id
_entity.type
_entity.pdbx_description
1 polymer ?
#
loop_
_entity_poly.entity_id
_entity_poly.type
_entity_poly.pdbx_seq_one_letter_code
_entity_poly.pdbx_strand_id
1 'polypeptide(L)'
;MNETSFSSVPECLPLSLEFVDLKIPISGHVGEMKLVRYFLENSALLKKLTLPLAEHSVREKSTLKELLRIPRGSTKCEVLLCIYSKQEPLPQFGYVSRLHISLRVTVLKSLPTFLESFPNLKSLILVCDDDYEKMNETSFSTVPECLPLSLEFVDFEIPISGHVGEMKLVRYFLENSAVLKKLTLTLEEYSVREKSTLKELLRTPRASTKCEVVVI
;
A
#
# COMPACT_ATOMS: atom_id res chain seq x y z
N MET A 1 15.79 -19.33 16.55
CA MET A 1 14.76 -19.34 15.49
C MET A 1 14.86 -20.67 14.77
N ASN A 2 13.81 -21.49 14.80
CA ASN A 2 13.79 -22.76 14.08
C ASN A 2 13.87 -22.49 12.58
N GLU A 3 14.87 -23.06 11.92
CA GLU A 3 14.92 -23.10 10.47
C GLU A 3 13.73 -23.92 9.97
N THR A 4 12.79 -23.29 9.28
CA THR A 4 11.82 -24.02 8.45
C THR A 4 12.60 -24.66 7.31
N SER A 5 12.86 -25.96 7.41
CA SER A 5 13.39 -26.75 6.30
C SER A 5 12.22 -27.25 5.46
N PHE A 6 12.23 -26.94 4.16
CA PHE A 6 11.35 -27.59 3.20
C PHE A 6 11.91 -29.01 2.96
N SER A 7 11.59 -29.94 3.85
CA SER A 7 12.20 -31.28 3.85
C SER A 7 11.62 -32.24 2.82
N SER A 8 10.49 -31.89 2.20
CA SER A 8 9.84 -32.69 1.16
C SER A 8 9.36 -31.81 0.01
N VAL A 9 9.37 -32.38 -1.20
CA VAL A 9 8.82 -31.77 -2.41
C VAL A 9 7.52 -32.48 -2.74
N PRO A 10 6.35 -31.82 -2.62
CA PRO A 10 5.09 -32.40 -3.04
C PRO A 10 5.13 -32.77 -4.52
N GLU A 11 4.52 -33.91 -4.87
CA GLU A 11 4.48 -34.41 -6.27
C GLU A 11 3.86 -33.40 -7.25
N CYS A 12 2.98 -32.52 -6.77
CA CYS A 12 2.34 -31.51 -7.60
C CYS A 12 3.31 -30.44 -8.13
N LEU A 13 4.41 -30.15 -7.43
CA LEU A 13 5.40 -29.15 -7.87
C LEU A 13 6.03 -29.53 -9.20
N PRO A 14 6.69 -30.70 -9.35
CA PRO A 14 7.30 -31.06 -10.62
C PRO A 14 6.29 -31.48 -11.69
N LEU A 15 5.11 -31.99 -11.31
CA LEU A 15 4.17 -32.63 -12.26
C LEU A 15 3.04 -31.74 -12.76
N SER A 16 2.74 -30.62 -12.09
CA SER A 16 1.52 -29.85 -12.40
C SER A 16 1.59 -28.36 -12.13
N LEU A 17 2.55 -27.88 -11.33
CA LEU A 17 2.59 -26.47 -10.95
C LEU A 17 3.08 -25.60 -12.10
N GLU A 18 2.15 -24.93 -12.78
CA GLU A 18 2.44 -24.07 -13.93
C GLU A 18 2.53 -22.57 -13.57
N PHE A 19 1.84 -22.14 -12.53
CA PHE A 19 1.73 -20.72 -12.16
C PHE A 19 1.85 -20.55 -10.65
N VAL A 20 2.69 -19.61 -10.22
CA VAL A 20 2.82 -19.21 -8.81
C VAL A 20 2.78 -17.70 -8.72
N ASP A 21 1.90 -17.19 -7.86
CA ASP A 21 1.79 -15.76 -7.56
C ASP A 21 1.99 -15.56 -6.07
N LEU A 22 3.17 -15.07 -5.68
CA LEU A 22 3.45 -14.74 -4.29
C LEU A 22 2.92 -13.34 -4.03
N LYS A 23 2.07 -13.17 -3.01
CA LYS A 23 1.53 -11.85 -2.65
C LYS A 23 2.35 -11.12 -1.58
N ILE A 24 3.41 -11.76 -1.11
CA ILE A 24 4.27 -11.24 -0.04
C ILE A 24 5.44 -10.51 -0.69
N PRO A 25 5.70 -9.23 -0.35
CA PRO A 25 6.88 -8.52 -0.84
C PRO A 25 8.17 -9.22 -0.41
N ILE A 26 9.03 -9.54 -1.38
CA ILE A 26 10.36 -10.10 -1.16
C ILE A 26 11.31 -8.93 -0.86
N SER A 27 11.83 -8.89 0.36
CA SER A 27 12.86 -7.94 0.79
C SER A 27 14.28 -8.48 0.62
N GLY A 28 14.42 -9.80 0.48
CA GLY A 28 15.72 -10.50 0.44
C GLY A 28 16.04 -11.20 1.75
N HIS A 29 15.07 -11.35 2.65
CA HIS A 29 15.26 -12.19 3.83
C HIS A 29 15.48 -13.65 3.44
N VAL A 30 16.32 -14.36 4.22
CA VAL A 30 16.71 -15.75 3.95
C VAL A 30 15.50 -16.68 3.78
N GLY A 31 14.46 -16.51 4.59
CA GLY A 31 13.24 -17.33 4.49
C GLY A 31 12.47 -17.12 3.18
N GLU A 32 12.36 -15.87 2.74
CA GLU A 32 11.70 -15.50 1.48
C GLU A 32 12.47 -16.07 0.29
N MET A 33 13.79 -15.90 0.29
CA MET A 33 14.66 -16.43 -0.76
C MET A 33 14.69 -17.96 -0.78
N LYS A 34 14.60 -18.62 0.39
CA LYS A 34 14.41 -20.08 0.49
C LYS A 34 13.11 -20.52 -0.19
N LEU A 35 12.00 -19.80 0.02
CA LEU A 35 10.72 -20.12 -0.62
C LEU A 35 10.77 -19.93 -2.15
N VAL A 36 11.36 -18.82 -2.61
CA VAL A 36 11.52 -18.57 -4.06
C VAL A 36 12.39 -19.64 -4.71
N ARG A 37 13.51 -19.99 -4.06
CA ARG A 37 14.39 -21.08 -4.52
C ARG A 37 13.65 -22.40 -4.61
N TYR A 38 12.88 -22.72 -3.57
CA TYR A 38 12.12 -23.95 -3.53
C TYR A 38 11.18 -24.12 -4.72
N PHE A 39 10.42 -23.08 -5.10
CA PHE A 39 9.56 -23.14 -6.28
C PHE A 39 10.35 -23.22 -7.59
N LEU A 40 11.40 -22.40 -7.74
CA LEU A 40 12.20 -22.36 -8.97
C LEU A 40 12.92 -23.68 -9.24
N GLU A 41 13.49 -24.31 -8.22
CA GLU A 41 14.27 -25.54 -8.37
C GLU A 41 13.39 -26.77 -8.55
N ASN A 42 12.23 -26.84 -7.88
CA ASN A 42 11.44 -28.07 -7.80
C ASN A 42 10.24 -28.13 -8.76
N SER A 43 9.98 -27.07 -9.54
CA SER A 43 8.80 -27.00 -10.42
C SER A 43 9.19 -27.10 -11.89
N ALA A 44 9.22 -28.32 -12.43
CA ALA A 44 9.64 -28.62 -13.81
C ALA A 44 8.69 -28.07 -14.90
N LEU A 45 7.41 -27.85 -14.56
CA LEU A 45 6.41 -27.33 -15.50
C LEU A 45 6.06 -25.85 -15.28
N LEU A 46 6.76 -25.16 -14.38
CA LEU A 46 6.46 -23.77 -14.04
C LEU A 46 6.62 -22.87 -15.27
N LYS A 47 5.56 -22.15 -15.63
CA LYS A 47 5.52 -21.21 -16.75
C LYS A 47 5.67 -19.78 -16.27
N LYS A 48 5.09 -19.43 -15.11
CA LYS A 48 5.17 -18.07 -14.56
C LYS A 48 5.31 -18.08 -13.03
N LEU A 49 6.25 -17.29 -12.54
CA LEU A 49 6.39 -16.96 -11.12
C LEU A 49 6.33 -15.44 -10.96
N THR A 50 5.28 -14.93 -10.33
CA THR A 50 5.15 -13.51 -9.99
C THR A 50 5.70 -13.27 -8.58
N LEU A 51 6.66 -12.35 -8.48
CA LEU A 51 7.31 -11.97 -7.23
C LEU A 51 7.19 -10.46 -7.02
N PRO A 52 6.54 -10.00 -5.95
CA PRO A 52 6.56 -8.60 -5.58
C PRO A 52 7.89 -8.29 -4.90
N LEU A 53 8.54 -7.19 -5.27
CA LEU A 53 9.79 -6.74 -4.65
C LEU A 53 9.54 -5.57 -3.71
N ALA A 54 10.12 -5.63 -2.52
CA ALA A 54 10.17 -4.47 -1.63
C ALA A 54 11.04 -3.36 -2.25
N GLU A 55 10.65 -2.11 -2.00
CA GLU A 55 11.26 -0.94 -2.65
C GLU A 55 12.77 -0.80 -2.35
N HIS A 56 13.20 -1.15 -1.14
CA HIS A 56 14.61 -1.08 -0.73
C HIS A 56 15.46 -2.13 -1.45
N SER A 57 14.92 -3.31 -1.71
CA SER A 57 15.61 -4.42 -2.39
C SER A 57 15.94 -4.11 -3.85
N VAL A 58 15.14 -3.24 -4.48
CA VAL A 58 15.42 -2.75 -5.84
C VAL A 58 16.59 -1.77 -5.87
N ARG A 59 16.74 -0.94 -4.83
CA ARG A 59 17.84 0.03 -4.73
C ARG A 59 19.19 -0.68 -4.53
N GLU A 60 19.23 -1.70 -3.68
CA GLU A 60 20.46 -2.42 -3.38
C GLU A 60 20.90 -3.39 -4.49
N LYS A 61 19.99 -3.80 -5.39
CA LYS A 61 20.23 -4.73 -6.52
C LYS A 61 20.80 -6.11 -6.13
N SER A 62 21.12 -6.35 -4.86
CA SER A 62 21.66 -7.59 -4.30
C SER A 62 20.68 -8.74 -4.44
N THR A 63 19.42 -8.52 -4.02
CA THR A 63 18.33 -9.50 -4.13
C THR A 63 18.05 -9.90 -5.57
N LEU A 64 18.09 -8.95 -6.50
CA LEU A 64 17.93 -9.22 -7.94
C LEU A 64 19.04 -10.11 -8.50
N LYS A 65 20.30 -9.81 -8.14
CA LYS A 65 21.45 -10.63 -8.55
C LYS A 65 21.37 -12.04 -7.99
N GLU A 66 20.87 -12.20 -6.77
CA GLU A 66 20.65 -13.51 -6.16
C GLU A 66 19.54 -14.29 -6.88
N LEU A 67 18.37 -13.66 -7.11
CA LEU A 67 17.25 -14.27 -7.85
C LEU A 67 17.65 -14.78 -9.24
N LEU A 68 18.48 -14.03 -9.97
CA LEU A 68 18.97 -14.40 -11.30
C LEU A 68 19.93 -15.60 -11.28
N ARG A 69 20.55 -15.90 -10.13
CA ARG A 69 21.48 -17.01 -9.95
C ARG A 69 20.81 -18.31 -9.50
N ILE A 70 19.53 -18.26 -9.15
CA ILE A 70 18.80 -19.44 -8.69
C ILE A 70 18.62 -20.43 -9.85
N PRO A 71 19.04 -21.70 -9.68
CA PRO A 71 18.78 -22.75 -10.66
C PRO A 71 17.28 -22.94 -10.90
N ARG A 72 16.90 -23.26 -12.14
CA ARG A 72 15.50 -23.42 -12.53
C ARG A 72 15.24 -24.84 -13.01
N GLY A 73 14.25 -25.50 -12.42
CA GLY A 73 13.75 -26.80 -12.88
C GLY A 73 13.00 -26.70 -14.21
N SER A 74 12.34 -25.56 -14.47
CA SER A 74 11.69 -25.25 -15.75
C SER A 74 12.51 -24.26 -16.58
N THR A 75 12.79 -24.63 -17.82
CA THR A 75 13.40 -23.74 -18.83
C THR A 75 12.41 -22.76 -19.46
N LYS A 76 11.11 -22.97 -19.23
CA LYS A 76 10.02 -22.14 -19.77
C LYS A 76 9.49 -21.12 -18.75
N CYS A 77 10.00 -21.13 -17.52
CA CYS A 77 9.51 -20.25 -16.46
C CYS A 77 9.94 -18.81 -16.68
N GLU A 78 8.98 -17.93 -16.90
CA GLU A 78 9.13 -16.48 -16.80
C GLU A 78 9.01 -16.05 -15.33
N VAL A 79 9.93 -15.22 -14.85
CA VAL A 79 9.87 -14.65 -13.50
C VAL A 79 9.52 -13.18 -13.65
N LEU A 80 8.32 -12.81 -13.23
CA LEU A 80 7.79 -11.45 -13.33
C LEU A 80 8.00 -10.76 -11.99
N LEU A 81 8.88 -9.75 -12.00
CA LEU A 81 9.23 -8.98 -10.81
C LEU A 81 8.37 -7.74 -10.75
N CYS A 82 7.37 -7.75 -9.87
CA CYS A 82 6.52 -6.60 -9.62
C CYS A 82 7.20 -5.69 -8.61
N ILE A 83 7.84 -4.64 -9.10
CA ILE A 83 8.40 -3.63 -8.20
C ILE A 83 7.21 -2.83 -7.65
N TYR A 84 6.96 -2.90 -6.34
CA TYR A 84 5.90 -2.12 -5.70
C TYR A 84 6.08 -0.58 -5.80
N SER A 85 7.10 -0.09 -6.52
CA SER A 85 7.29 1.32 -6.84
C SER A 85 6.85 1.74 -8.25
N LYS A 86 6.39 0.80 -9.10
CA LYS A 86 5.65 1.13 -10.33
C LYS A 86 4.42 0.24 -10.41
N GLN A 87 3.31 0.79 -9.94
CA GLN A 87 2.00 0.19 -10.11
C GLN A 87 1.80 -0.11 -11.59
N GLU A 88 1.67 -1.39 -11.97
CA GLU A 88 0.75 -1.68 -13.07
C GLU A 88 -0.59 -1.04 -12.68
N PRO A 89 -1.25 -0.28 -13.57
CA PRO A 89 -2.52 0.33 -13.24
C PRO A 89 -3.45 -0.77 -12.78
N LEU A 90 -3.89 -0.66 -11.53
CA LEU A 90 -4.91 -1.56 -11.00
C LEU A 90 -6.13 -1.46 -11.93
N PRO A 91 -6.83 -2.59 -12.19
CA PRO A 91 -8.06 -2.53 -12.96
C PRO A 91 -9.04 -1.57 -12.29
N GLN A 92 -9.80 -0.84 -13.09
CA GLN A 92 -10.79 0.09 -12.55
C GLN A 92 -11.95 -0.67 -11.90
N PHE A 93 -12.28 -0.29 -10.68
CA PHE A 93 -13.40 -0.77 -9.88
C PHE A 93 -14.54 0.26 -9.87
N GLY A 94 -15.12 0.52 -11.04
CA GLY A 94 -16.13 1.57 -11.22
C GLY A 94 -17.42 1.42 -10.39
N TYR A 95 -17.70 0.24 -9.83
CA TYR A 95 -18.88 0.01 -8.99
C TYR A 95 -18.65 0.26 -7.49
N VAL A 96 -17.41 0.42 -7.07
CA VAL A 96 -17.07 0.62 -5.65
C VAL A 96 -17.33 2.07 -5.26
N SER A 97 -18.32 2.27 -4.41
CA SER A 97 -18.68 3.59 -3.86
C SER A 97 -18.26 3.77 -2.41
N ARG A 98 -17.87 2.70 -1.72
CA ARG A 98 -17.36 2.73 -0.35
C ARG A 98 -16.13 1.86 -0.25
N LEU A 99 -15.09 2.37 0.40
CA LEU A 99 -13.81 1.70 0.54
C LEU A 99 -13.35 1.85 1.99
N HIS A 100 -13.09 0.73 2.63
CA HIS A 100 -12.45 0.68 3.94
C HIS A 100 -11.10 -0.01 3.75
N ILE A 101 -10.01 0.70 4.06
CA ILE A 101 -8.66 0.19 3.90
C ILE A 101 -7.82 0.45 5.15
N SER A 102 -7.00 -0.55 5.48
CA SER A 102 -5.92 -0.41 6.44
C SER A 102 -4.59 -0.39 5.70
N LEU A 103 -3.80 0.65 5.93
CA LEU A 103 -2.51 0.88 5.26
C LEU A 103 -1.41 1.11 6.29
N ARG A 104 -0.21 0.62 5.97
CA ARG A 104 1.01 1.01 6.69
C ARG A 104 1.47 2.38 6.22
N VAL A 105 2.10 3.16 7.11
CA VAL A 105 2.64 4.49 6.79
C VAL A 105 3.61 4.44 5.59
N THR A 106 4.39 3.36 5.48
CA THR A 106 5.36 3.15 4.37
C THR A 106 4.73 3.08 2.98
N VAL A 107 3.48 2.62 2.86
CA VAL A 107 2.75 2.50 1.59
C VAL A 107 1.76 3.63 1.36
N LEU A 108 1.52 4.47 2.38
CA LEU A 108 0.56 5.56 2.36
C LEU A 108 0.85 6.59 1.25
N LYS A 109 2.13 6.77 0.88
CA LYS A 109 2.54 7.63 -0.26
C LYS A 109 1.93 7.20 -1.61
N SER A 110 1.54 5.94 -1.74
CA SER A 110 0.93 5.37 -2.95
C SER A 110 -0.60 5.40 -2.90
N LEU A 111 -1.20 5.93 -1.83
CA LEU A 111 -2.65 6.06 -1.68
C LEU A 111 -3.28 6.80 -2.86
N PRO A 112 -2.76 7.95 -3.35
CA PRO A 112 -3.36 8.62 -4.50
C PRO A 112 -3.46 7.71 -5.73
N THR A 113 -2.37 7.05 -6.09
CA THR A 113 -2.34 6.18 -7.27
C THR A 113 -3.24 4.95 -7.08
N PHE A 114 -3.37 4.44 -5.85
CA PHE A 114 -4.32 3.39 -5.52
C PHE A 114 -5.78 3.84 -5.72
N LEU A 115 -6.11 5.06 -5.30
CA LEU A 115 -7.46 5.64 -5.40
C LEU A 115 -7.91 5.91 -6.84
N GLU A 116 -6.98 6.01 -7.81
CA GLU A 116 -7.31 6.07 -9.26
C GLU A 116 -8.13 4.87 -9.74
N SER A 117 -8.03 3.74 -9.04
CA SER A 117 -8.77 2.53 -9.36
C SER A 117 -10.26 2.64 -9.03
N PHE A 118 -10.69 3.66 -8.27
CA PHE A 118 -12.05 3.77 -7.73
C PHE A 118 -12.73 5.08 -8.16
N PRO A 119 -13.01 5.28 -9.46
CA PRO A 119 -13.45 6.57 -9.99
C PRO A 119 -14.80 7.07 -9.43
N ASN A 120 -15.62 6.18 -8.85
CA ASN A 120 -16.94 6.50 -8.27
C ASN A 120 -16.94 6.42 -6.73
N LEU A 121 -15.77 6.47 -6.09
CA LEU A 121 -15.66 6.35 -4.64
C LEU A 121 -16.32 7.53 -3.92
N LYS A 122 -17.28 7.24 -3.03
CA LYS A 122 -18.01 8.24 -2.24
C LYS A 122 -17.62 8.29 -0.78
N SER A 123 -17.18 7.17 -0.21
CA SER A 123 -16.83 7.08 1.21
C SER A 123 -15.55 6.28 1.37
N LEU A 124 -14.59 6.88 2.07
CA LEU A 124 -13.30 6.29 2.38
C LEU A 124 -13.14 6.20 3.90
N ILE A 125 -12.85 5.01 4.41
CA ILE A 125 -12.45 4.77 5.81
C ILE A 125 -10.99 4.34 5.78
N LEU A 126 -10.15 5.05 6.53
CA LEU A 126 -8.70 4.85 6.59
C LEU A 126 -8.29 4.43 8.00
N VAL A 127 -7.62 3.29 8.07
CA VAL A 127 -6.93 2.79 9.26
C VAL A 127 -5.44 2.85 8.96
N CYS A 128 -4.65 3.51 9.80
CA CYS A 128 -3.20 3.57 9.66
C CYS A 128 -2.56 3.23 11.01
N ASP A 129 -1.96 2.03 11.09
CA ASP A 129 -1.53 1.39 12.34
C ASP A 129 0.02 1.34 12.44
N ASP A 130 0.68 2.49 12.27
CA ASP A 130 2.15 2.60 12.26
C ASP A 130 2.61 4.00 12.70
N ASP A 131 3.89 4.11 13.10
CA ASP A 131 4.52 5.36 13.52
C ASP A 131 4.64 6.40 12.37
N TYR A 132 3.90 7.50 12.50
CA TYR A 132 3.84 8.60 11.53
C TYR A 132 5.07 9.51 11.53
N GLU A 133 6.04 9.34 12.43
CA GLU A 133 7.28 10.13 12.40
C GLU A 133 8.05 9.95 11.09
N LYS A 134 7.91 8.79 10.43
CA LYS A 134 8.55 8.47 9.14
C LYS A 134 7.88 9.12 7.93
N MET A 135 6.73 9.78 8.11
CA MET A 135 5.94 10.39 7.03
C MET A 135 6.34 11.85 6.74
N ASN A 136 7.30 12.41 7.48
CA ASN A 136 7.72 13.80 7.31
C ASN A 136 8.25 14.12 5.90
N GLU A 137 8.80 13.13 5.18
CA GLU A 137 9.35 13.26 3.83
C GLU A 137 8.37 12.96 2.69
N THR A 138 7.15 12.50 2.97
CA THR A 138 6.20 12.13 1.91
C THR A 138 5.43 13.33 1.35
N SER A 139 5.38 13.42 0.02
CA SER A 139 4.50 14.32 -0.73
C SER A 139 3.52 13.49 -1.56
N PHE A 140 2.24 13.89 -1.55
CA PHE A 140 1.23 13.34 -2.45
C PHE A 140 1.33 14.09 -3.78
N SER A 141 1.78 13.42 -4.83
CA SER A 141 2.11 14.06 -6.11
C SER A 141 0.95 14.08 -7.11
N THR A 142 -0.09 13.29 -6.90
CA THR A 142 -1.23 13.16 -7.81
C THR A 142 -2.55 13.35 -7.07
N VAL A 143 -3.60 13.73 -7.80
CA VAL A 143 -4.95 13.88 -7.29
C VAL A 143 -5.85 12.96 -8.10
N PRO A 144 -6.32 11.83 -7.54
CA PRO A 144 -7.15 10.89 -8.25
C PRO A 144 -8.53 11.47 -8.52
N GLU A 145 -9.12 11.12 -9.65
CA GLU A 145 -10.39 11.71 -10.12
C GLU A 145 -11.53 11.60 -9.10
N CYS A 146 -11.52 10.55 -8.28
CA CYS A 146 -12.55 10.34 -7.27
C CYS A 146 -12.59 11.43 -6.19
N LEU A 147 -11.47 12.11 -5.87
CA LEU A 147 -11.44 13.18 -4.86
C LEU A 147 -12.31 14.37 -5.27
N PRO A 148 -12.03 15.04 -6.41
CA PRO A 148 -12.84 16.18 -6.82
C PRO A 148 -14.25 15.79 -7.28
N LEU A 149 -14.45 14.58 -7.82
CA LEU A 149 -15.70 14.24 -8.51
C LEU A 149 -16.73 13.51 -7.65
N SER A 150 -16.30 12.62 -6.73
CA SER A 150 -17.23 11.69 -6.08
C SER A 150 -17.07 11.54 -4.57
N LEU A 151 -15.91 11.88 -4.00
CA LEU A 151 -15.59 11.60 -2.61
C LEU A 151 -16.35 12.54 -1.67
N GLU A 152 -17.38 12.01 -1.02
CA GLU A 152 -18.28 12.75 -0.12
C GLU A 152 -17.91 12.61 1.35
N PHE A 153 -17.29 11.49 1.75
CA PHE A 153 -17.00 11.16 3.15
C PHE A 153 -15.59 10.58 3.32
N VAL A 154 -14.85 11.08 4.29
CA VAL A 154 -13.57 10.50 4.75
C VAL A 154 -13.62 10.29 6.26
N ASP A 155 -13.21 9.11 6.71
CA ASP A 155 -13.16 8.76 8.14
C ASP A 155 -11.78 8.20 8.48
N PHE A 156 -11.19 8.68 9.57
CA PHE A 156 -9.95 8.19 10.13
C PHE A 156 -10.28 7.41 11.39
N GLU A 157 -10.21 6.09 11.31
CA GLU A 157 -10.71 5.18 12.36
C GLU A 157 -9.74 5.06 13.55
N ILE A 158 -8.45 5.35 13.34
CA ILE A 158 -7.44 5.41 14.41
C ILE A 158 -7.25 6.88 14.85
N PRO A 159 -7.10 7.14 16.17
CA PRO A 159 -6.82 8.48 16.67
C PRO A 159 -5.58 9.09 16.00
N ILE A 160 -5.70 10.36 15.61
CA ILE A 160 -4.57 11.14 15.11
C ILE A 160 -3.85 11.80 16.28
N SER A 161 -2.52 11.69 16.31
CA SER A 161 -1.68 12.27 17.37
C SER A 161 -1.14 13.66 17.01
N GLY A 162 -1.47 14.18 15.82
CA GLY A 162 -1.10 15.52 15.38
C GLY A 162 0.27 15.59 14.69
N HIS A 163 0.81 14.45 14.25
CA HIS A 163 2.07 14.39 13.52
C HIS A 163 1.95 15.07 12.15
N VAL A 164 3.07 15.65 11.68
CA VAL A 164 3.10 16.39 10.41
C VAL A 164 2.62 15.54 9.23
N GLY A 165 2.95 14.25 9.21
CA GLY A 165 2.47 13.30 8.21
C GLY A 165 0.95 13.14 8.17
N GLU A 166 0.34 12.91 9.33
CA GLU A 166 -1.12 12.80 9.47
C GLU A 166 -1.79 14.09 8.98
N MET A 167 -1.31 15.24 9.45
CA MET A 167 -1.85 16.54 9.07
C MET A 167 -1.71 16.81 7.57
N LYS A 168 -0.61 16.37 6.94
CA LYS A 168 -0.44 16.43 5.48
C LYS A 168 -1.48 15.59 4.76
N LEU A 169 -1.78 14.38 5.25
CA LEU A 169 -2.80 13.52 4.64
C LEU A 169 -4.19 14.12 4.79
N VAL A 170 -4.54 14.63 5.97
CA VAL A 170 -5.83 15.28 6.18
C VAL A 170 -5.96 16.52 5.29
N ARG A 171 -4.91 17.36 5.23
CA ARG A 171 -4.84 18.52 4.34
C ARG A 171 -5.02 18.14 2.88
N TYR A 172 -4.36 17.07 2.44
CA TYR A 172 -4.49 16.57 1.08
C TYR A 172 -5.95 16.28 0.70
N PHE A 173 -6.73 15.62 1.57
CA PHE A 173 -8.16 15.41 1.30
C PHE A 173 -8.96 16.72 1.29
N LEU A 174 -8.73 17.61 2.26
CA LEU A 174 -9.45 18.89 2.36
C LEU A 174 -9.20 19.79 1.14
N GLU A 175 -7.97 19.85 0.65
CA GLU A 175 -7.55 20.72 -0.46
C GLU A 175 -7.96 20.19 -1.84
N ASN A 176 -8.19 18.88 -1.98
CA ASN A 176 -8.39 18.26 -3.30
C ASN A 176 -9.80 17.68 -3.52
N SER A 177 -10.61 17.56 -2.46
CA SER A 177 -11.94 16.92 -2.54
C SER A 177 -13.06 17.96 -2.63
N ALA A 178 -13.41 18.35 -3.87
CA ALA A 178 -14.37 19.44 -4.14
C ALA A 178 -15.83 19.15 -3.74
N VAL A 179 -16.21 17.86 -3.63
CA VAL A 179 -17.57 17.44 -3.23
C VAL A 179 -17.65 16.88 -1.81
N LEU A 180 -16.55 16.98 -1.05
CA LEU A 180 -16.47 16.44 0.31
C LEU A 180 -17.49 17.10 1.23
N LYS A 181 -18.30 16.28 1.91
CA LYS A 181 -19.35 16.73 2.84
C LYS A 181 -18.88 16.63 4.28
N LYS A 182 -18.16 15.57 4.62
CA LYS A 182 -17.69 15.34 5.98
C LYS A 182 -16.33 14.65 6.01
N LEU A 183 -15.45 15.14 6.87
CA LEU A 183 -14.22 14.49 7.24
C LEU A 183 -14.20 14.30 8.76
N THR A 184 -14.17 13.04 9.21
CA THR A 184 -14.15 12.68 10.64
C THR A 184 -12.73 12.38 11.08
N LEU A 185 -12.34 12.92 12.23
CA LEU A 185 -11.08 12.68 12.91
C LEU A 185 -11.35 12.27 14.35
N THR A 186 -10.66 11.26 14.85
CA THR A 186 -10.58 10.99 16.30
C THR A 186 -9.28 11.55 16.83
N LEU A 187 -9.28 12.25 17.97
CA LEU A 187 -8.04 12.73 18.59
C LEU A 187 -7.54 11.79 19.68
N GLU A 188 -6.23 11.62 19.76
CA GLU A 188 -5.60 11.01 20.93
C GLU A 188 -5.70 11.97 22.13
N GLU A 189 -6.05 11.49 23.32
CA GLU A 189 -6.59 12.31 24.42
C GLU A 189 -5.56 13.19 25.17
N TYR A 190 -4.28 13.27 24.72
CA TYR A 190 -3.17 13.58 25.63
C TYR A 190 -2.11 14.62 25.22
N SER A 191 -2.24 15.44 24.16
CA SER A 191 -1.20 16.47 23.92
C SER A 191 -1.69 17.90 23.67
N VAL A 192 -1.09 18.85 24.41
CA VAL A 192 -1.24 20.30 24.19
C VAL A 192 -0.83 20.71 22.77
N ARG A 193 0.05 19.92 22.11
CA ARG A 193 0.45 20.11 20.72
C ARG A 193 -0.73 19.91 19.76
N GLU A 194 -1.63 18.95 20.01
CA GLU A 194 -2.79 18.69 19.14
C GLU A 194 -3.67 19.92 18.95
N LYS A 195 -3.89 20.72 20.00
CA LYS A 195 -4.77 21.90 19.93
C LYS A 195 -4.25 22.99 18.98
N SER A 196 -2.93 23.17 18.88
CA SER A 196 -2.36 24.13 17.92
C SER A 196 -2.41 23.61 16.50
N THR A 197 -2.09 22.33 16.29
CA THR A 197 -2.05 21.70 14.96
C THR A 197 -3.45 21.55 14.38
N LEU A 198 -4.44 21.20 15.21
CA LEU A 198 -5.84 21.16 14.81
C LEU A 198 -6.36 22.54 14.42
N LYS A 199 -5.99 23.60 15.15
CA LYS A 199 -6.37 24.98 14.78
C LYS A 199 -5.79 25.39 13.43
N GLU A 200 -4.56 24.96 13.14
CA GLU A 200 -3.97 25.18 11.82
C GLU A 200 -4.71 24.40 10.73
N LEU A 201 -5.01 23.11 10.99
CA LEU A 201 -5.77 22.27 10.08
C LEU A 201 -7.14 22.87 9.74
N LEU A 202 -7.86 23.36 10.76
CA LEU A 202 -9.18 23.97 10.58
C LEU A 202 -9.16 25.27 9.74
N ARG A 203 -8.00 25.95 9.68
CA ARG A 203 -7.76 27.15 8.87
C ARG A 203 -7.34 26.83 7.43
N THR A 204 -7.05 25.57 7.13
CA THR A 204 -6.61 25.16 5.80
C THR A 204 -7.71 25.46 4.78
N PRO A 205 -7.37 26.06 3.62
CA PRO A 205 -8.32 26.21 2.52
C PRO A 205 -8.90 24.86 2.12
N ARG A 206 -10.22 24.83 1.89
CA ARG A 206 -10.93 23.62 1.52
C ARG A 206 -11.42 23.75 0.08
N ALA A 207 -11.28 22.68 -0.70
CA ALA A 207 -11.89 22.62 -2.02
C ALA A 207 -13.43 22.63 -1.92
N SER A 208 -13.98 21.91 -0.94
CA SER A 208 -15.40 21.94 -0.63
C SER A 208 -15.69 22.93 0.49
N THR A 209 -16.45 23.99 0.18
CA THR A 209 -16.98 24.94 1.17
C THR A 209 -18.06 24.33 2.08
N LYS A 210 -18.62 23.18 1.68
CA LYS A 210 -19.64 22.44 2.44
C LYS A 210 -19.05 21.40 3.39
N CYS A 211 -17.74 21.12 3.30
CA CYS A 211 -17.11 20.10 4.11
C CYS A 211 -17.12 20.49 5.59
N GLU A 212 -17.77 19.68 6.41
CA GLU A 212 -17.67 19.69 7.85
C GLU A 212 -16.49 18.84 8.30
N VAL A 213 -15.63 19.39 9.17
CA VAL A 213 -14.55 18.62 9.82
C VAL A 213 -15.03 18.32 11.23
N VAL A 214 -15.33 17.05 11.49
CA VAL A 214 -15.83 16.57 12.79
C VAL A 214 -14.67 15.95 13.54
N VAL A 215 -14.50 16.39 14.77
CA VAL A 215 -13.45 15.92 15.67
C VAL A 215 -14.12 15.25 16.85
N ILE A 216 -13.81 13.98 17.09
CA ILE A 216 -14.38 13.12 18.12
C ILE A 216 -13.34 12.86 19.20
#